data_AF-A0A494WW66-F1
#
_entry.id   AF-A0A494WW66-F1
#
_cell.length_a   1.000
_cell.length_b   1.000
_cell.length_c   1.000
_cell.angle_alpha   90.00
_cell.angle_beta   90.00
_cell.angle_gamma   90.00
#
_symmetry.space_group_name_H-M   'P 1'
#
loop_
_entity.id
_entity.type
_entity.pdbx_description
1 polymer ?
#
loop_
_entity_poly.entity_id
_entity_poly.type
_entity_poly.pdbx_seq_one_letter_code
_entity_poly.pdbx_strand_id
1 'polypeptide(L)' 'MVGSENLILRIEGIRSEDDRMEVKRVLENINGVSWVCVDGTAGTAVVIFDPDETLQDELINAVMEAGYTVKRFFNS' A
#
# COMPACT_ATOMS: atom_id res chain seq x y z
N MET A 1 -13.30 18.88 3.83
CA MET A 1 -12.11 19.02 2.96
C MET A 1 -11.60 17.61 2.82
N VAL A 2 -11.68 17.00 1.64
CA VAL A 2 -11.25 15.60 1.46
C VAL A 2 -9.91 15.67 0.74
N GLY A 3 -8.84 15.55 1.50
CA GLY A 3 -7.47 15.58 0.99
C GLY A 3 -6.94 14.18 0.76
N SER A 4 -7.70 13.26 0.17
CA SER A 4 -7.19 11.90 -0.06
C SER A 4 -6.03 11.92 -1.06
N GLU A 5 -4.88 11.40 -0.66
CA GLU A 5 -3.71 11.21 -1.52
C GLU A 5 -3.67 9.80 -2.08
N ASN A 6 -3.01 9.65 -3.24
CA ASN A 6 -2.74 8.34 -3.82
C ASN A 6 -1.25 8.01 -3.71
N LEU A 7 -0.96 6.82 -3.20
CA LEU A 7 0.39 6.28 -3.09
C LEU A 7 0.49 4.99 -3.88
N ILE A 8 1.43 4.96 -4.81
CA ILE A 8 1.74 3.80 -5.64
C ILE A 8 3.03 3.18 -5.10
N LEU A 9 2.91 2.06 -4.40
CA LEU A 9 3.99 1.27 -3.81
C LEU A 9 4.38 0.14 -4.77
N ARG A 10 5.63 0.09 -5.22
CA ARG A 10 6.18 -1.03 -5.97
C ARG A 10 6.80 -2.03 -5.00
N ILE A 11 6.20 -3.21 -4.93
CA ILE A 11 6.53 -4.24 -3.94
C ILE A 11 7.22 -5.40 -4.65
N GLU A 12 8.40 -5.77 -4.19
CA GLU A 12 9.09 -6.97 -4.65
C GLU A 12 8.71 -8.15 -3.76
N GLY A 13 8.34 -9.27 -4.37
CA GLY A 13 7.93 -10.49 -3.65
C GLY A 13 6.51 -10.95 -3.97
N ILE A 14 5.65 -10.08 -4.52
CA ILE A 14 4.31 -10.48 -4.97
C ILE A 14 4.45 -11.39 -6.20
N ARG A 15 4.27 -12.69 -6.00
CA ARG A 15 4.34 -13.72 -7.06
C ARG A 15 3.08 -14.57 -7.12
N SER A 16 2.31 -14.59 -6.04
CA SER A 16 1.10 -15.38 -5.88
C SER A 16 -0.09 -14.50 -5.51
N GLU A 17 -1.30 -15.03 -5.71
CA GLU A 17 -2.52 -14.31 -5.34
C GLU A 17 -2.66 -14.13 -3.83
N ASP A 18 -2.16 -15.08 -3.03
CA ASP A 18 -2.11 -14.98 -1.57
C ASP A 18 -1.27 -13.79 -1.10
N ASP A 19 -0.06 -13.61 -1.67
CA ASP A 19 0.83 -12.48 -1.33
C ASP A 19 0.13 -11.13 -1.56
N ARG A 20 -0.58 -11.05 -2.69
CA ARG A 20 -1.35 -9.87 -3.09
C ARG A 20 -2.47 -9.56 -2.10
N MET A 21 -3.19 -10.60 -1.68
CA MET A 21 -4.32 -10.47 -0.75
C MET A 21 -3.86 -10.10 0.66
N GLU A 22 -2.71 -10.60 1.09
CA GLU A 22 -2.10 -10.26 2.38
C GLU A 22 -1.70 -8.78 2.41
N VAL A 23 -0.90 -8.32 1.45
CA VAL A 23 -0.50 -6.91 1.33
C VAL A 23 -1.72 -6.00 1.29
N LYS A 24 -2.73 -6.35 0.48
CA LYS A 24 -3.98 -5.58 0.38
C LYS A 24 -4.65 -5.46 1.74
N ARG A 25 -4.81 -6.57 2.47
CA ARG A 25 -5.45 -6.58 3.79
C ARG A 25 -4.69 -5.79 4.83
N VAL A 26 -3.36 -5.86 4.81
CA VAL A 26 -2.50 -5.09 5.74
C VAL A 26 -2.73 -3.61 5.55
N LEU A 27 -2.68 -3.14 4.30
CA LEU A 27 -2.91 -1.73 3.95
C LEU A 27 -4.35 -1.30 4.25
N GLU A 28 -5.35 -2.12 3.95
CA GLU A 28 -6.77 -1.83 4.27
C GLU A 28 -7.05 -1.78 5.78
N ASN A 29 -6.19 -2.37 6.61
CA ASN A 29 -6.33 -2.32 8.07
C ASN A 29 -5.80 -1.02 8.68
N ILE A 30 -5.04 -0.22 7.92
CA ILE A 30 -4.44 1.01 8.43
C ILE A 30 -5.50 2.10 8.54
N ASN A 31 -5.50 2.77 9.70
CA ASN A 31 -6.48 3.82 9.98
C ASN A 31 -6.19 5.06 9.12
N GLY A 32 -7.17 5.50 8.33
CA GLY A 32 -7.00 6.58 7.34
C GLY A 32 -6.86 6.09 5.90
N VAL A 33 -6.77 4.77 5.68
CA VAL A 33 -6.83 4.20 4.32
C VAL A 33 -8.29 4.11 3.87
N SER A 34 -8.58 4.79 2.76
CA SER A 34 -9.91 4.77 2.14
C SER A 34 -10.05 3.65 1.09
N TRP A 35 -8.97 3.32 0.38
CA TRP A 35 -9.01 2.30 -0.67
C TRP A 35 -7.64 1.70 -0.96
N VAL A 36 -7.60 0.41 -1.32
CA VAL A 36 -6.38 -0.29 -1.72
C VAL A 36 -6.65 -1.18 -2.93
N CYS A 37 -5.74 -1.15 -3.88
CA CYS A 37 -5.70 -2.09 -4.99
C CYS A 37 -4.28 -2.57 -5.24
N VAL A 38 -4.12 -3.87 -5.36
CA VAL A 38 -2.82 -4.48 -5.62
C VAL A 38 -2.85 -5.17 -6.96
N ASP A 39 -1.94 -4.76 -7.84
CA ASP A 39 -1.70 -5.33 -9.15
C ASP A 39 -0.56 -6.35 -9.05
N GLY A 40 -0.92 -7.63 -9.03
CA GLY A 40 0.04 -8.74 -9.00
C GLY A 40 0.78 -8.95 -10.34
N THR A 41 0.27 -8.39 -11.44
CA THR A 41 0.91 -8.50 -12.76
C THR A 41 2.07 -7.52 -12.89
N ALA A 42 1.86 -6.28 -12.42
CA ALA A 42 2.87 -5.23 -12.39
C ALA A 42 3.76 -5.27 -11.12
N GLY A 43 3.33 -5.98 -10.07
CA GLY A 43 4.00 -5.98 -8.76
C GLY A 43 3.87 -4.63 -8.06
N THR A 44 2.70 -4.00 -8.14
CA THR A 44 2.47 -2.63 -7.67
C THR A 44 1.17 -2.55 -6.87
N ALA A 45 1.19 -1.90 -5.72
CA ALA A 45 0.04 -1.60 -4.87
C ALA A 45 -0.29 -0.11 -4.92
N VAL A 46 -1.54 0.22 -5.20
CA VAL A 46 -2.10 1.57 -5.16
C VAL A 46 -2.92 1.69 -3.90
N VAL A 47 -2.65 2.70 -3.10
CA VAL A 47 -3.37 3.01 -1.86
C VAL A 47 -3.88 4.43 -1.93
N ILE A 48 -5.13 4.63 -1.54
CA ILE A 48 -5.72 5.93 -1.32
C ILE A 48 -5.89 6.09 0.19
N PHE A 49 -5.25 7.11 0.75
CA PHE A 49 -5.23 7.37 2.19
C PHE A 49 -5.39 8.87 2.45
N ASP A 50 -5.78 9.20 3.68
CA ASP A 50 -5.84 10.57 4.13
C ASP A 50 -4.50 10.96 4.80
N PRO A 51 -3.72 11.91 4.23
CA PRO A 51 -2.46 12.37 4.79
C PRO A 51 -2.61 13.11 6.13
N ASP A 52 -3.82 13.53 6.50
CA ASP A 52 -4.11 14.06 7.83
C ASP A 52 -4.23 12.94 8.89
N GLU A 53 -4.58 11.70 8.50
CA GLU A 53 -4.71 10.55 9.42
C GLU A 53 -3.55 9.55 9.36
N THR A 54 -3.00 9.29 8.17
CA THR A 54 -1.93 8.31 7.93
C THR A 54 -0.90 8.89 6.98
N LEU A 55 0.38 8.59 7.20
CA LEU A 55 1.45 9.01 6.28
C LEU A 55 1.92 7.85 5.39
N GLN A 56 2.47 8.20 4.24
CA GLN A 56 3.10 7.24 3.32
C GLN A 56 4.16 6.35 4.01
N ASP A 57 4.90 6.89 4.98
CA ASP A 57 5.91 6.14 5.73
C ASP A 57 5.29 5.06 6.61
N GLU A 58 4.09 5.30 7.17
CA GLU A 58 3.36 4.27 7.93
C GLU A 58 2.86 3.15 7.02
N LEU A 59 2.37 3.50 5.83
CA LEU A 59 1.98 2.53 4.79
C LEU A 59 3.16 1.65 4.37
N ILE A 60 4.32 2.25 4.15
CA ILE A 60 5.55 1.53 3.79
C ILE A 60 5.99 0.62 4.94
N ASN A 61 5.98 1.12 6.18
CA ASN A 61 6.33 0.33 7.35
C ASN A 61 5.40 -0.86 7.54
N ALA A 62 4.09 -0.69 7.41
CA ALA A 62 3.13 -1.80 7.55
C ALA A 62 3.39 -2.91 6.52
N VAL A 63 3.73 -2.55 5.28
CA VAL A 63 4.12 -3.51 4.23
C VAL A 63 5.43 -4.21 4.59
N MET A 64 6.40 -3.49 5.15
CA MET A 64 7.65 -4.07 5.63
C MET A 64 7.47 -4.99 6.84
N GLU A 65 6.59 -4.65 7.78
CA GLU A 65 6.23 -5.49 8.93
C GLU A 65 5.51 -6.78 8.50
N ALA A 66 4.72 -6.72 7.43
CA ALA A 66 4.13 -7.89 6.80
C ALA A 66 5.16 -8.78 6.08
N GLY A 67 6.44 -8.38 6.01
CA GLY A 67 7.51 -9.16 5.40
C GLY A 67 7.77 -8.86 3.93
N TYR A 68 7.17 -7.80 3.39
CA TYR A 68 7.33 -7.39 1.99
C TYR A 68 8.31 -6.23 1.85
N THR A 69 9.05 -6.18 0.74
CA THR A 69 10.01 -5.10 0.50
C THR A 69 9.47 -4.13 -0.54
N VAL A 70 9.25 -2.87 -0.12
CA VAL A 70 8.93 -1.77 -1.04
C VAL A 70 10.21 -1.30 -1.73
N LYS A 71 10.30 -1.45 -3.06
CA LYS A 71 11.45 -1.01 -3.85
C LYS A 71 11.35 0.45 -4.29
N ARG A 72 10.13 0.90 -4.54
CA ARG A 72 9.85 2.22 -5.11
C ARG A 72 8.48 2.65 -4.63
N PHE A 73 8.29 3.94 -4.41
CA PHE A 73 6.96 4.48 -4.21
C PHE A 73 6.83 5.81 -4.95
N PHE A 74 5.61 6.14 -5.35
CA PHE A 74 5.27 7.39 -6.02
C PHE A 74 4.02 7.98 -5.36
N ASN A 75 4.14 9.23 -4.91
CA ASN A 75 3.00 10.08 -4.56
C ASN A 75 2.73 11.01 -5.75
N SER A 76 1.46 11.22 -6.12
CA SER A 76 1.05 12.13 -7.20
C SER A 76 -0.13 12.99 -6.81
#